data_AF-A0A445E0L0-F1
#
_entry.id   AF-A0A445E0L0-F1
#
_cell.length_a   1.000
_cell.length_b   1.000
_cell.length_c   1.000
_cell.angle_alpha   90.00
_cell.angle_beta   90.00
_cell.angle_gamma   90.00
#
_symmetry.space_group_name_H-M   'P 1'
#
loop_
_entity.id
_entity.type
_entity.pdbx_description
1 polymer ?
#
loop_
_entity_poly.entity_id
_entity_poly.type
_entity_poly.pdbx_seq_one_letter_code
_entity_poly.pdbx_strand_id
1 'polypeptide(L)'
;MNESTSNKVNECDLDNSFETHQFDETNCVVDKKFVPKVEMIFKTLEEAGKFYKHYSKLASFSTKIRNTTWDRDKIKNQLIACTREGR
;
A
#
# COMPACT_ATOMS: atom_id res chain seq x y z
N MET A 1 37.86 13.85 11.68
CA MET A 1 36.49 14.25 12.04
C MET A 1 35.73 14.52 10.76
N ASN A 2 34.78 13.66 10.43
CA ASN A 2 33.56 14.02 9.71
C ASN A 2 32.56 12.90 9.99
N GLU A 3 31.66 13.22 10.90
CA GLU A 3 30.56 12.38 11.34
C GLU A 3 29.57 12.27 10.18
N SER A 4 29.58 11.14 9.48
CA SER A 4 28.57 10.83 8.47
C SER A 4 27.23 10.67 9.18
N THR A 5 26.41 11.73 9.15
CA THR A 5 25.06 11.71 9.71
C THR A 5 24.22 10.67 8.98
N SER A 6 23.94 9.59 9.69
CA SER A 6 23.03 8.52 9.33
C SER A 6 21.64 9.10 9.07
N ASN A 7 21.27 9.25 7.79
CA ASN A 7 19.87 9.38 7.41
C ASN A 7 19.21 8.03 7.69
N LYS A 8 18.57 7.92 8.86
CA LYS A 8 17.69 6.79 9.18
C LYS A 8 16.51 6.84 8.24
N VAL A 9 16.68 6.19 7.10
CA VAL A 9 15.60 5.75 6.22
C VAL A 9 14.63 5.01 7.13
N ASN A 10 13.40 5.52 7.31
CA ASN A 10 12.32 4.58 7.61
C ASN A 10 12.05 3.87 6.28
N GLU A 11 12.84 2.85 6.00
CA GLU A 11 12.30 1.71 5.31
C GLU A 11 11.16 1.24 6.21
N CYS A 12 9.92 1.62 5.88
CA CYS A 12 8.82 0.72 6.12
C CYS A 12 9.09 -0.48 5.20
N ASP A 13 10.03 -1.33 5.62
CA ASP A 13 10.22 -2.69 5.14
C ASP A 13 8.90 -3.42 5.43
N LEU A 14 7.94 -3.19 4.55
CA LEU A 14 6.79 -4.06 4.45
C LEU A 14 7.31 -5.28 3.72
N ASP A 15 8.01 -6.11 4.48
CA ASP A 15 8.57 -7.39 4.12
C ASP A 15 7.45 -8.23 3.49
N ASN A 16 7.35 -8.18 2.16
CA ASN A 16 6.28 -8.82 1.42
C ASN A 16 6.77 -10.21 1.04
N SER A 17 6.99 -11.02 2.07
CA SER A 17 7.08 -12.47 1.92
C SER A 17 5.72 -12.96 1.44
N PHE A 18 5.61 -13.20 0.14
CA PHE A 18 4.44 -13.81 -0.48
C PHE A 18 4.44 -15.31 -0.13
N GLU A 19 3.84 -15.67 0.99
CA GLU A 19 3.39 -17.04 1.19
C GLU A 19 2.23 -17.29 0.22
N THR A 20 2.53 -18.03 -0.86
CA THR A 20 1.53 -18.50 -1.83
C THR A 20 0.68 -19.59 -1.20
N HIS A 21 -0.26 -19.21 -0.34
CA HIS A 21 -1.34 -20.10 0.05
C HIS A 21 -2.24 -20.30 -1.18
N GLN A 22 -2.36 -21.56 -1.63
CA GLN A 22 -3.30 -21.94 -2.68
C GLN A 22 -4.67 -21.36 -2.32
N PHE A 23 -5.15 -20.45 -3.18
CA PHE A 23 -6.43 -19.80 -3.02
C PHE A 23 -7.50 -20.83 -3.34
N ASP A 24 -7.97 -21.56 -2.33
CA ASP A 24 -9.24 -22.27 -2.43
C ASP A 24 -10.29 -21.24 -2.80
N GLU A 25 -10.92 -21.45 -3.97
CA GLU A 25 -11.95 -20.64 -4.59
C GLU A 25 -13.25 -20.70 -3.78
N THR A 26 -13.15 -20.35 -2.49
CA THR A 26 -14.22 -20.41 -1.50
C THR A 26 -14.66 -18.99 -1.24
N ASN A 27 -15.62 -18.53 -2.05
CA ASN A 27 -16.51 -17.40 -1.76
C ASN A 27 -15.86 -16.28 -0.94
N CYS A 28 -14.98 -15.48 -1.56
CA CYS A 28 -14.48 -14.29 -0.88
C CYS A 28 -15.68 -13.37 -0.61
N VAL A 29 -16.18 -13.38 0.63
CA VAL A 29 -17.18 -12.41 1.07
C VAL A 29 -16.44 -11.08 1.10
N VAL A 30 -16.44 -10.40 -0.04
CA VAL A 30 -15.90 -9.06 -0.16
C VAL A 30 -16.77 -8.18 0.71
N ASP A 31 -16.24 -7.77 1.85
CA ASP A 31 -16.90 -6.77 2.67
C ASP A 31 -17.12 -5.53 1.78
N LYS A 32 -18.39 -5.12 1.64
CA LYS A 32 -18.80 -4.03 0.76
C LYS A 32 -18.02 -2.74 1.04
N LYS A 33 -17.43 -2.60 2.24
CA LYS A 33 -16.57 -1.47 2.62
C LYS A 33 -15.24 -1.42 1.85
N PHE A 34 -14.78 -2.52 1.27
CA PHE A 34 -13.52 -2.62 0.51
C PHE A 34 -13.71 -2.66 -1.00
N VAL A 35 -14.93 -2.44 -1.48
CA VAL A 35 -15.21 -2.25 -2.90
C VAL A 35 -14.84 -0.82 -3.28
N PRO A 36 -13.87 -0.60 -4.20
CA PRO A 36 -13.49 0.74 -4.60
C PRO A 36 -14.64 1.45 -5.33
N LYS A 37 -14.80 2.72 -5.02
CA LYS A 37 -15.74 3.62 -5.69
C LYS A 37 -14.98 4.82 -6.24
N VAL A 38 -15.49 5.39 -7.31
CA VAL A 38 -15.01 6.68 -7.79
C VAL A 38 -15.28 7.73 -6.71
N GLU A 39 -14.37 8.69 -6.54
CA GLU A 39 -14.47 9.78 -5.55
C GLU A 39 -14.49 9.32 -4.07
N MET A 40 -13.83 8.20 -3.74
CA MET A 40 -13.59 7.86 -2.33
C MET A 40 -12.73 8.92 -1.63
N ILE A 41 -13.19 9.33 -0.45
CA ILE A 41 -12.47 10.28 0.42
C ILE A 41 -12.09 9.54 1.69
N PHE A 42 -10.80 9.56 2.03
CA PHE A 42 -10.26 9.03 3.28
C PHE A 42 -9.90 10.20 4.19
N LYS A 43 -10.10 10.06 5.51
CA LYS A 43 -9.74 11.13 6.46
C LYS A 43 -8.23 11.16 6.71
N THR A 44 -7.57 10.01 6.60
CA THR A 44 -6.13 9.87 6.82
C THR A 44 -5.48 8.99 5.74
N LEU A 45 -4.17 9.18 5.57
CA LEU A 45 -3.36 8.30 4.71
C LEU A 45 -3.35 6.85 5.20
N GLU A 46 -3.42 6.63 6.51
CA GLU A 46 -3.44 5.29 7.09
C GLU A 46 -4.71 4.52 6.70
N GLU A 47 -5.87 5.18 6.71
CA GLU A 47 -7.14 4.60 6.25
C GLU A 47 -7.07 4.22 4.77
N ALA A 48 -6.55 5.12 3.93
CA ALA A 48 -6.33 4.85 2.50
C ALA A 48 -5.38 3.66 2.30
N GLY A 49 -4.26 3.61 3.03
CA GLY A 49 -3.29 2.53 2.97
C GLY A 49 -3.87 1.17 3.36
N LYS A 50 -4.66 1.11 4.45
CA LYS A 50 -5.36 -0.11 4.88
C LYS A 50 -6.36 -0.59 3.83
N PHE A 51 -7.11 0.33 3.23
CA PHE A 51 -8.05 0.02 2.16
C PHE A 51 -7.34 -0.60 0.96
N TYR A 52 -6.33 0.06 0.41
CA TYR A 52 -5.64 -0.41 -0.78
C TYR A 52 -4.84 -1.69 -0.54
N LYS A 53 -4.31 -1.91 0.67
CA LYS A 53 -3.67 -3.18 1.06
C LYS A 53 -4.66 -4.35 1.09
N HIS A 54 -5.89 -4.12 1.53
CA HIS A 54 -6.92 -5.17 1.51
C HIS A 54 -7.42 -5.42 0.08
N TYR A 55 -7.67 -4.35 -0.67
CA TYR A 55 -8.10 -4.44 -2.05
C TYR A 55 -7.07 -5.14 -2.95
N SER A 56 -5.77 -4.88 -2.75
CA SER A 56 -4.71 -5.51 -3.53
C SER A 56 -4.65 -7.03 -3.34
N LYS A 57 -4.88 -7.51 -2.10
CA LYS A 57 -4.99 -8.94 -1.80
C LYS A 57 -6.17 -9.57 -2.51
N LEU A 58 -7.33 -8.90 -2.46
CA LEU A 58 -8.56 -9.38 -3.08
C LEU A 58 -8.45 -9.47 -4.61
N ALA A 59 -7.85 -8.45 -5.22
CA ALA A 59 -7.71 -8.35 -6.67
C ALA A 59 -6.39 -8.95 -7.20
N SER A 60 -5.65 -9.65 -6.35
CA SER A 60 -4.41 -10.37 -6.68
C SER A 60 -3.36 -9.50 -7.39
N PHE A 61 -3.10 -8.31 -6.86
CA PHE A 61 -2.00 -7.44 -7.30
C PHE A 61 -1.19 -6.92 -6.12
N SER A 62 0.01 -6.41 -6.39
CA SER A 62 0.84 -5.74 -5.39
C SER A 62 0.71 -4.22 -5.50
N THR A 63 0.76 -3.54 -4.36
CA THR A 63 0.78 -2.08 -4.28
C THR A 63 2.17 -1.62 -3.89
N LYS A 64 2.70 -0.62 -4.59
CA LYS A 64 3.96 0.03 -4.22
C LYS A 64 3.79 1.54 -4.23
N ILE A 65 4.30 2.21 -3.20
CA ILE A 65 4.43 3.67 -3.20
C ILE A 65 5.54 4.04 -4.17
N ARG A 66 5.20 4.81 -5.21
CA ARG A 66 6.17 5.29 -6.20
C ARG A 66 6.78 6.60 -5.75
N ASN A 67 5.92 7.58 -5.44
CA ASN A 67 6.33 8.94 -5.11
C ASN A 67 5.55 9.44 -3.90
N THR A 68 6.21 10.21 -3.04
CA THR A 68 5.58 10.96 -1.96
C THR A 68 6.05 12.40 -2.07
N THR A 69 5.12 13.34 -2.23
CA THR A 69 5.44 14.77 -2.16
C THR A 69 5.27 15.25 -0.73
N TRP A 70 6.30 15.90 -0.23
CA TRP A 70 6.31 16.50 1.10
C TRP A 70 6.18 18.03 1.01
N ASP A 71 5.55 18.62 2.00
CA ASP A 71 5.55 20.04 2.28
C ASP A 71 6.05 20.24 3.72
N ARG A 72 7.32 20.65 3.83
CA ARG A 72 8.10 20.60 5.07
C ARG A 72 8.08 19.18 5.66
N ASP A 73 7.38 18.99 6.78
CA ASP A 73 7.29 17.73 7.52
C ASP A 73 5.96 16.99 7.27
N LYS A 74 5.09 17.52 6.40
CA LYS A 74 3.76 16.95 6.12
C LYS A 74 3.71 16.34 4.73
N ILE A 75 3.07 15.17 4.63
CA ILE A 75 2.79 14.55 3.34
C ILE A 75 1.71 15.36 2.62
N LYS A 76 2.02 15.88 1.44
CA LYS A 76 1.08 16.61 0.59
C LYS A 76 0.33 15.67 -0.36
N ASN A 77 1.03 14.71 -0.96
CA ASN A 77 0.43 13.66 -1.77
C ASN A 77 1.28 12.39 -1.79
N GLN A 78 0.64 11.26 -2.11
CA GLN A 78 1.31 9.98 -2.36
C GLN A 78 0.76 9.37 -3.64
N LEU A 79 1.66 8.82 -4.45
CA LEU A 79 1.34 8.02 -5.62
C LEU A 79 1.54 6.54 -5.29
N ILE A 80 0.45 5.79 -5.30
CA ILE A 80 0.47 4.34 -5.16
C ILE A 80 0.26 3.75 -6.56
N ALA A 81 1.17 2.87 -6.98
CA ALA A 81 1.04 2.11 -8.20
C ALA A 81 0.67 0.66 -7.90
N CYS A 82 -0.25 0.12 -8.69
CA CYS A 82 -0.61 -1.29 -8.66
C CYS A 82 0.15 -2.01 -9.76
N THR A 83 0.80 -3.11 -9.41
CA THR A 83 1.44 -4.02 -10.36
C THR A 83 0.77 -5.36 -10.25
N ARG A 84 0.17 -5.82 -11.35
CA ARG A 84 -0.24 -7.23 -11.44
C ARG A 84 1.04 -8.02 -11.62
N GLU A 85 1.41 -8.84 -10.64
CA GLU A 85 2.47 -9.81 -10.86
C GLU A 85 2.02 -10.72 -12.01
N GLY A 86 2.61 -10.52 -13.19
CA GLY A 86 2.85 -11.63 -14.08
C GLY A 86 4.00 -12.41 -13.49
N ARG A 87 3.86 -13.73 -13.43
CA ARG A 87 5.02 -14.63 -13.34
C ARG A 87 6.13 -14.20 -14.30
#